data_AF-A0A5C6RSK5-F1
#
_entry.id   AF-A0A5C6RSK5-F1
#
_cell.length_a   1.000
_cell.length_b   1.000
_cell.length_c   1.000
_cell.angle_alpha   90.00
_cell.angle_beta   90.00
_cell.angle_gamma   90.00
#
_symmetry.space_group_name_H-M   'P 1'
#
loop_
_entity.id
_entity.type
_entity.pdbx_description
1 polymer ?
#
loop_
_entity_poly.entity_id
_entity_poly.type
_entity_poly.pdbx_seq_one_letter_code
_entity_poly.pdbx_strand_id
1 'polypeptide(L)'
;MTPLYLFILLPVTLAGILHMLVVRKKLAEGLAVPVAPRILGRNKTWRGMLFMPLCTALLSVLFSGLPEGQPAWESGLSGWWTGMAYVLAEWPNSWLKRRLGAAEGERPQGYTWGFIVVDKTDSALGVSWAAWYLYGLSFGQWAVVFIAGVGLHVALSLLLVRLGIKRSF
;
A
#
# COMPACT_ATOMS: atom_id res chain seq x y z
N MET A 1 -11.01 6.06 -19.23
CA MET A 1 -10.92 6.36 -17.78
C MET A 1 -10.86 5.11 -16.92
N THR A 2 -11.77 4.13 -17.07
CA THR A 2 -11.68 2.84 -16.36
C THR A 2 -10.32 2.13 -16.48
N PRO A 3 -9.66 2.11 -17.66
CA PRO A 3 -8.34 1.49 -17.79
C PRO A 3 -7.26 2.16 -16.92
N LEU A 4 -7.35 3.49 -16.74
CA LEU A 4 -6.41 4.24 -15.89
C LEU A 4 -6.59 3.90 -14.40
N TYR A 5 -7.82 3.79 -13.91
CA TYR A 5 -8.06 3.43 -12.50
C TYR A 5 -7.57 2.00 -12.21
N LEU A 6 -7.80 1.07 -13.14
CA LEU A 6 -7.24 -0.27 -13.06
C LEU A 6 -5.71 -0.24 -13.07
N PHE A 7 -5.11 0.56 -13.96
CA PHE A 7 -3.67 0.72 -14.03
C PHE A 7 -3.05 1.29 -12.73
N ILE A 8 -3.75 2.20 -12.04
CA ILE A 8 -3.28 2.77 -10.77
C ILE A 8 -3.38 1.72 -9.65
N LEU A 9 -4.53 1.04 -9.53
CA LEU A 9 -4.84 0.22 -8.35
C LEU A 9 -4.32 -1.22 -8.47
N LEU A 10 -4.33 -1.81 -9.66
CA LEU A 10 -3.99 -3.22 -9.86
C LEU A 10 -2.51 -3.53 -9.53
N PRO A 11 -1.50 -2.79 -10.02
CA PRO A 11 -0.09 -3.10 -9.75
C PRO A 11 0.24 -3.00 -8.26
N VAL A 12 -0.19 -1.93 -7.58
CA VAL A 12 0.10 -1.73 -6.15
C VAL A 12 -0.62 -2.75 -5.28
N THR A 13 -1.84 -3.14 -5.66
CA THR A 13 -2.61 -4.20 -4.99
C THR A 13 -1.89 -5.55 -5.09
N LEU A 14 -1.47 -5.93 -6.29
CA LEU A 14 -0.74 -7.17 -6.54
C LEU A 14 0.62 -7.15 -5.83
N ALA A 15 1.34 -6.03 -5.84
CA ALA A 15 2.57 -5.85 -5.07
C ALA A 15 2.35 -6.08 -3.58
N GLY A 16 1.26 -5.57 -3.00
CA GLY A 16 0.86 -5.81 -1.61
C GLY A 16 0.66 -7.30 -1.29
N ILE A 17 -0.06 -8.01 -2.17
CA ILE A 17 -0.27 -9.47 -2.05
C ILE A 17 1.05 -10.23 -2.12
N LEU A 18 1.89 -9.92 -3.12
CA LEU A 18 3.20 -10.54 -3.29
C LEU A 18 4.13 -10.25 -2.11
N HIS A 19 4.11 -9.03 -1.57
CA HIS A 19 4.89 -8.67 -0.40
C HIS A 19 4.50 -9.51 0.82
N MET A 20 3.20 -9.75 1.04
CA MET A 20 2.77 -10.66 2.11
C MET A 20 3.29 -12.09 1.91
N LEU A 21 3.35 -12.59 0.67
CA LEU A 21 3.94 -13.89 0.37
C LEU A 21 5.45 -13.92 0.63
N VAL A 22 6.18 -12.85 0.28
CA VAL A 22 7.61 -12.67 0.58
C VAL A 22 7.84 -12.71 2.08
N VAL A 23 7.04 -11.99 2.87
CA VAL A 23 7.11 -12.00 4.33
C VAL A 23 6.83 -13.40 4.89
N ARG A 24 5.75 -14.05 4.42
CA ARG A 24 5.32 -15.37 4.90
C ARG A 24 6.33 -16.47 4.58
N LYS A 25 6.91 -16.46 3.37
CA LYS A 25 7.92 -17.42 2.93
C LYS A 25 9.33 -17.08 3.44
N LYS A 26 9.47 -16.04 4.27
CA LYS A 26 10.77 -15.57 4.80
C LYS A 26 11.78 -15.34 3.68
N LEU A 27 11.34 -14.74 2.58
CA LEU A 27 12.23 -14.36 1.50
C LEU A 27 12.89 -13.02 1.82
N ALA A 28 14.10 -12.82 1.27
CA ALA A 28 14.90 -11.60 1.44
C ALA A 28 15.10 -11.19 2.92
N GLU A 29 15.42 -12.15 3.80
CA GLU A 29 15.58 -11.89 5.24
C GLU A 29 16.69 -10.87 5.56
N GLY A 30 17.72 -10.78 4.72
CA GLY A 30 18.75 -9.74 4.86
C GLY A 30 18.21 -8.29 4.77
N LEU A 31 17.02 -8.11 4.19
CA LEU A 31 16.32 -6.82 4.15
C LEU A 31 15.25 -6.68 5.23
N ALA A 32 15.00 -7.70 6.06
CA ALA A 32 14.03 -7.65 7.16
C ALA A 32 14.54 -6.83 8.37
N VAL A 33 15.36 -5.81 8.10
CA VAL A 33 15.91 -4.86 9.07
C VAL A 33 14.92 -3.72 9.28
N PRO A 34 14.53 -3.40 10.53
CA PRO A 34 13.66 -2.27 10.82
C PRO A 34 14.22 -0.92 10.36
N VAL A 35 13.40 -0.08 9.73
CA VAL A 35 13.82 1.25 9.24
C VAL A 35 13.97 2.24 10.40
N ALA A 36 12.99 2.31 11.28
CA ALA A 36 12.99 3.23 12.43
C ALA A 36 12.22 2.62 13.61
N PRO A 37 12.78 1.61 14.32
CA PRO A 37 12.02 0.78 15.25
C PRO A 37 11.41 1.55 16.42
N ARG A 38 12.06 2.61 16.91
CA ARG A 38 11.54 3.46 17.99
C ARG A 38 10.35 4.33 17.56
N ILE A 39 10.26 4.67 16.28
CA ILE A 39 9.29 5.62 15.73
C ILE A 39 8.14 4.88 15.05
N LEU A 40 8.44 3.83 14.28
CA LEU A 40 7.50 3.12 13.41
C LEU A 40 7.20 1.68 13.87
N GLY A 41 7.95 1.16 14.85
CA GLY A 41 7.94 -0.26 15.22
C GLY A 41 8.84 -1.12 14.31
N ARG A 42 9.22 -2.31 14.78
CA ARG A 42 10.14 -3.22 14.09
C ARG A 42 9.53 -3.87 12.83
N ASN A 43 8.21 -3.93 12.74
CA ASN A 43 7.52 -4.46 11.56
C ASN A 43 7.69 -3.61 10.27
N LYS A 44 8.08 -2.33 10.36
CA LYS A 44 8.40 -1.51 9.19
C LYS A 44 9.86 -1.73 8.80
N THR A 45 10.09 -2.53 7.78
CA THR A 45 11.43 -3.02 7.38
C THR A 45 11.85 -2.49 6.00
N TRP A 46 13.16 -2.46 5.75
CA TRP A 46 13.72 -2.14 4.44
C TRP A 46 13.20 -3.07 3.34
N ARG A 47 12.90 -4.33 3.68
CA ARG A 47 12.26 -5.29 2.76
C ARG A 47 10.96 -4.75 2.21
N GLY A 48 10.05 -4.30 3.08
CA GLY A 48 8.79 -3.71 2.62
C GLY A 48 9.00 -2.38 1.90
N MET A 49 9.92 -1.55 2.40
CA MET A 49 10.21 -0.23 1.85
C MET A 49 10.77 -0.29 0.41
N LEU A 50 11.54 -1.32 0.09
CA LEU A 50 12.10 -1.50 -1.25
C LEU A 50 11.22 -2.38 -2.12
N PHE A 51 10.68 -3.48 -1.58
CA PHE A 51 9.89 -4.43 -2.37
C PHE A 51 8.62 -3.81 -2.90
N MET A 52 7.88 -3.03 -2.09
CA MET A 52 6.61 -2.47 -2.51
C MET A 52 6.75 -1.52 -3.73
N PRO A 53 7.61 -0.47 -3.70
CA PRO A 53 7.81 0.41 -4.86
C PRO A 53 8.38 -0.33 -6.08
N LEU A 54 9.39 -1.19 -5.89
CA LEU A 54 10.05 -1.88 -7.01
C LEU A 54 9.11 -2.89 -7.69
N CYS A 55 8.37 -3.68 -6.90
CA CYS A 55 7.42 -4.63 -7.44
C CYS A 55 6.24 -3.93 -8.11
N THR A 56 5.75 -2.82 -7.53
CA THR A 56 4.71 -2.00 -8.17
C THR A 56 5.20 -1.43 -9.50
N ALA A 57 6.43 -0.92 -9.58
CA ALA A 57 7.04 -0.43 -10.81
C ALA A 57 7.10 -1.52 -11.90
N LEU A 58 7.60 -2.71 -11.56
CA LEU A 58 7.69 -3.84 -12.50
C LEU A 58 6.31 -4.28 -13.00
N LEU A 59 5.32 -4.36 -12.10
CA LEU A 59 3.96 -4.70 -12.47
C LEU A 59 3.33 -3.60 -13.34
N SER A 60 3.57 -2.32 -13.05
CA SER A 60 3.10 -1.22 -13.89
C SER A 60 3.72 -1.27 -15.30
N VAL A 61 5.00 -1.66 -15.44
CA VAL A 61 5.57 -1.93 -16.77
C VAL A 61 4.82 -3.07 -17.47
N LEU A 62 4.54 -4.17 -16.77
CA LEU A 62 3.80 -5.31 -17.32
C LEU A 62 2.38 -4.92 -17.77
N PHE A 63 1.74 -4.01 -17.04
CA PHE A 63 0.39 -3.52 -17.32
C PHE A 63 0.37 -2.20 -18.12
N SER A 64 1.49 -1.80 -18.75
CA SER A 64 1.57 -0.53 -19.48
C SER A 64 0.62 -0.45 -20.68
N GLY A 65 0.11 -1.58 -21.16
CA GLY A 65 -0.90 -1.63 -22.22
C GLY A 65 -2.33 -1.26 -21.77
N LEU A 66 -2.58 -1.09 -20.46
CA LEU A 66 -3.88 -0.64 -19.96
C LEU A 66 -4.14 0.85 -20.28
N PRO A 67 -3.23 1.79 -19.95
CA PRO A 67 -3.34 3.16 -20.42
C PRO A 67 -2.92 3.24 -21.89
N GLU A 68 -3.78 3.82 -22.73
CA GLU A 68 -3.43 4.07 -24.14
C GLU A 68 -2.26 5.06 -24.24
N GLY A 69 -1.23 4.68 -24.99
CA GLY A 69 -0.13 5.57 -25.36
C GLY A 69 0.90 5.86 -24.27
N GLN A 70 0.85 5.21 -23.10
CA GLN A 70 1.87 5.40 -22.06
C GLN A 70 3.08 4.48 -22.29
N PRO A 71 4.30 5.02 -22.45
CA PRO A 71 5.51 4.22 -22.56
C PRO A 71 5.82 3.42 -21.30
N ALA A 72 6.44 2.25 -21.47
CA ALA A 72 6.81 1.35 -20.38
C ALA A 72 7.62 2.03 -19.27
N TRP A 73 8.57 2.91 -19.60
CA TRP A 73 9.40 3.60 -18.60
C TRP A 73 8.58 4.58 -17.75
N GLU A 74 7.62 5.31 -18.34
CA GLU A 74 6.69 6.17 -17.61
C GLU A 74 5.78 5.34 -16.71
N SER A 75 5.27 4.22 -17.23
CA SER A 75 4.49 3.26 -16.43
C SER A 75 5.29 2.76 -15.22
N GLY A 76 6.57 2.41 -15.41
CA GLY A 76 7.46 1.99 -14.33
C GLY A 76 7.69 3.10 -13.28
N LEU A 77 7.94 4.34 -13.71
CA LEU A 77 8.09 5.47 -12.80
C LEU A 77 6.80 5.76 -12.02
N SER A 78 5.65 5.72 -12.69
CA SER A 78 4.35 5.87 -12.03
C SER A 78 4.10 4.76 -11.00
N GLY A 79 4.45 3.51 -11.33
CA GLY A 79 4.37 2.40 -10.40
C GLY A 79 5.31 2.56 -9.19
N TRP A 80 6.53 3.06 -9.43
CA TRP A 80 7.47 3.34 -8.36
C TRP A 80 6.93 4.41 -7.39
N TRP A 81 6.42 5.53 -7.92
CA TRP A 81 5.87 6.61 -7.11
C TRP A 81 4.61 6.21 -6.35
N THR A 82 3.69 5.48 -6.97
CA THR A 82 2.48 4.99 -6.28
C THR A 82 2.82 3.96 -5.20
N GLY A 83 3.76 3.04 -5.45
CA GLY A 83 4.25 2.11 -4.44
C GLY A 83 5.02 2.79 -3.29
N MET A 84 5.76 3.87 -3.58
CA MET A 84 6.40 4.68 -2.54
C MET A 84 5.37 5.43 -1.70
N ALA A 85 4.38 6.05 -2.34
CA ALA A 85 3.30 6.74 -1.65
C ALA A 85 2.49 5.80 -0.76
N TYR A 86 2.24 4.56 -1.21
CA TYR A 86 1.64 3.51 -0.40
C TYR A 86 2.42 3.32 0.91
N VAL A 87 3.74 3.06 0.82
CA VAL A 87 4.56 2.74 2.01
C VAL A 87 4.66 3.94 2.96
N LEU A 88 4.89 5.13 2.41
CA LEU A 88 5.07 6.35 3.21
C LEU A 88 3.77 6.75 3.90
N ALA A 89 2.62 6.56 3.26
CA ALA A 89 1.33 6.89 3.87
C ALA A 89 0.97 6.02 5.08
N GLU A 90 1.54 4.81 5.21
CA GLU A 90 1.40 3.97 6.42
C GLU A 90 2.22 4.47 7.62
N TRP A 91 3.20 5.35 7.41
CA TRP A 91 4.12 5.78 8.47
C TRP A 91 3.46 6.66 9.53
N PRO A 92 2.65 7.69 9.19
CA PRO A 92 1.95 8.51 10.18
C PRO A 92 1.10 7.67 11.13
N ASN A 93 0.39 6.68 10.59
CA ASN A 93 -0.43 5.76 11.37
C ASN A 93 0.43 4.93 12.34
N SER A 94 1.52 4.34 11.84
CA SER A 94 2.46 3.55 12.66
C SER A 94 3.08 4.38 13.78
N TRP A 95 3.48 5.62 13.47
CA TRP A 95 4.00 6.59 14.42
C TRP A 95 2.99 6.92 15.52
N LEU A 96 1.76 7.25 15.14
CA LEU A 96 0.71 7.59 16.10
C LEU A 96 0.39 6.41 17.03
N LYS A 97 0.37 5.18 16.50
CA LYS A 97 0.22 3.97 17.32
C LYS A 97 1.34 3.83 18.36
N ARG A 98 2.59 4.20 18.05
CA ARG A 98 3.70 4.17 19.02
C ARG A 98 3.54 5.25 20.10
N ARG A 99 3.08 6.44 19.72
CA ARG A 99 2.82 7.54 20.67
C ARG A 99 1.72 7.22 21.67
N LEU A 100 0.76 6.39 21.27
CA LEU A 100 -0.33 5.93 22.13
C LEU A 100 -0.03 4.61 22.86
N GLY A 101 1.24 4.16 22.86
CA GLY A 101 1.69 3.01 23.63
C GLY A 101 1.24 1.63 23.10
N ALA A 102 0.71 1.54 21.87
CA ALA A 102 0.35 0.24 21.31
C ALA A 102 1.60 -0.59 20.97
N ALA A 103 1.54 -1.91 21.20
CA ALA A 103 2.60 -2.83 20.76
C ALA A 103 2.53 -3.08 19.25
N GLU A 104 3.55 -3.71 18.69
CA GLU A 104 3.65 -3.95 17.23
C GLU A 104 2.56 -4.88 16.72
N GLY A 105 1.85 -4.44 15.68
CA GLY A 105 0.69 -5.18 15.16
C GLY A 105 -0.57 -5.04 16.01
N GLU A 106 -0.50 -4.33 17.14
CA GLU A 106 -1.65 -4.05 17.99
C GLU A 106 -2.24 -2.66 17.73
N ARG A 107 -3.45 -2.46 18.24
CA ARG A 107 -4.16 -1.18 18.20
C ARG A 107 -4.14 -0.55 19.59
N PRO A 108 -4.10 0.79 19.70
CA PRO A 108 -4.20 1.48 20.98
C PRO A 108 -5.51 1.14 21.71
N GLN A 109 -5.41 0.92 23.02
CA GLN A 109 -6.59 0.70 23.87
C GLN A 109 -7.49 1.96 23.84
N GLY A 110 -8.81 1.76 23.76
CA GLY A 110 -9.79 2.86 23.74
C GLY A 110 -10.05 3.51 22.38
N TYR A 111 -9.21 3.26 21.36
CA TYR A 111 -9.32 3.89 20.02
C TYR A 111 -9.46 2.90 18.86
N THR A 112 -9.84 1.65 19.14
CA THR A 112 -9.80 0.52 18.20
C THR A 112 -10.48 0.83 16.86
N TRP A 113 -11.70 1.38 16.87
CA TRP A 113 -12.46 1.66 15.65
C TRP A 113 -11.83 2.77 14.79
N GLY A 114 -11.35 3.85 15.42
CA GLY A 114 -10.66 4.92 14.70
C GLY A 114 -9.42 4.41 13.97
N PHE A 115 -8.62 3.58 14.64
CA PHE A 115 -7.44 2.98 14.01
C PHE A 115 -7.77 1.92 12.95
N ILE A 116 -8.91 1.23 13.03
CA ILE A 116 -9.36 0.37 11.94
C ILE A 116 -9.63 1.20 10.68
N VAL A 117 -10.30 2.34 10.81
CA VAL A 117 -10.57 3.22 9.65
C VAL A 117 -9.25 3.73 9.08
N VAL A 118 -8.37 4.28 9.91
CA VAL A 118 -7.05 4.78 9.47
C VAL A 118 -6.23 3.67 8.81
N ASP A 119 -6.19 2.46 9.37
CA ASP A 119 -5.49 1.31 8.80
C ASP A 119 -5.99 0.92 7.40
N LYS A 120 -7.25 1.23 7.06
CA LYS A 120 -7.81 0.92 5.74
C LYS A 120 -7.67 2.06 4.75
N THR A 121 -7.57 3.29 5.24
CA THR A 121 -7.55 4.49 4.40
C THR A 121 -6.15 5.03 4.15
N ASP A 122 -5.18 4.77 5.02
CA ASP A 122 -3.84 5.39 4.97
C ASP A 122 -3.17 5.22 3.60
N SER A 123 -2.94 3.99 3.19
CA SER A 123 -2.24 3.65 1.96
C SER A 123 -3.05 4.03 0.72
N ALA A 124 -4.38 3.89 0.80
CA ALA A 124 -5.29 4.28 -0.28
C ALA A 124 -5.25 5.79 -0.51
N LEU A 125 -5.11 6.59 0.56
CA LEU A 125 -4.96 8.04 0.49
C LEU A 125 -3.62 8.44 -0.14
N GLY A 126 -2.53 7.75 0.25
CA GLY A 126 -1.22 7.96 -0.37
C GLY A 126 -1.22 7.68 -1.88
N VAL A 127 -1.76 6.52 -2.27
CA VAL A 127 -1.85 6.12 -3.69
C VAL A 127 -2.74 7.08 -4.47
N SER A 128 -3.89 7.49 -3.92
CA SER A 128 -4.78 8.41 -4.63
C SER A 128 -4.15 9.79 -4.82
N TRP A 129 -3.43 10.33 -3.84
CA TRP A 129 -2.67 11.58 -4.01
C TRP A 129 -1.55 11.48 -5.03
N ALA A 130 -0.78 10.39 -5.02
CA ALA A 130 0.23 10.16 -6.05
C ALA A 130 -0.40 10.11 -7.45
N ALA A 131 -1.54 9.42 -7.59
CA ALA A 131 -2.27 9.36 -8.85
C ALA A 131 -2.81 10.73 -9.28
N TRP A 132 -3.33 11.53 -8.34
CA TRP A 132 -3.80 12.88 -8.61
C TRP A 132 -2.70 13.76 -9.20
N TYR A 133 -1.51 13.72 -8.59
CA TYR A 133 -0.35 14.47 -9.05
C TYR A 133 0.17 13.97 -10.41
N LEU A 134 0.33 12.66 -10.59
CA LEU A 134 0.92 12.06 -11.79
C LEU A 134 0.02 12.16 -13.03
N TYR A 135 -1.29 12.03 -12.86
CA TYR A 135 -2.25 11.96 -13.98
C TYR A 135 -3.17 13.18 -14.07
N GLY A 136 -2.96 14.21 -13.24
CA GLY A 136 -3.77 15.42 -13.26
C GLY A 136 -5.26 15.15 -13.01
N LEU A 137 -5.58 14.25 -12.08
CA LEU A 137 -6.96 13.83 -11.85
C LEU A 137 -7.81 15.02 -11.36
N SER A 138 -9.09 15.05 -11.74
CA SER A 138 -10.05 15.93 -11.06
C SER A 138 -10.33 15.41 -9.65
N PHE A 139 -10.91 16.25 -8.78
CA PHE A 139 -11.29 15.83 -7.43
C PHE A 139 -12.24 14.62 -7.43
N GLY A 140 -13.19 14.56 -8.38
CA GLY A 140 -14.10 13.42 -8.51
C GLY A 140 -13.36 12.12 -8.90
N GLN A 141 -12.38 12.20 -9.80
CA GLN A 141 -11.57 11.05 -10.20
C GLN A 141 -10.67 10.58 -9.06
N TRP A 142 -10.04 11.51 -8.33
CA TRP A 142 -9.29 11.21 -7.12
C TRP A 142 -10.15 10.50 -6.08
N ALA A 143 -11.37 10.98 -5.84
CA ALA A 143 -12.32 10.37 -4.91
C ALA A 143 -12.69 8.94 -5.32
N VAL A 144 -12.91 8.70 -6.62
CA VAL A 144 -13.15 7.35 -7.15
C VAL A 144 -11.96 6.42 -6.90
N VAL A 145 -10.72 6.86 -7.20
CA VAL A 145 -9.51 6.07 -6.94
C VAL A 145 -9.35 5.78 -5.45
N PHE A 146 -9.58 6.77 -4.59
CA PHE A 146 -9.51 6.60 -3.15
C PHE A 146 -10.54 5.59 -2.63
N ILE A 147 -11.82 5.77 -2.96
CA ILE A 147 -12.91 4.88 -2.51
C ILE A 147 -12.69 3.46 -3.03
N ALA A 148 -12.31 3.30 -4.30
CA ALA A 148 -12.00 2.00 -4.88
C ALA A 148 -10.79 1.35 -4.19
N GLY A 149 -9.74 2.12 -3.89
CA GLY A 149 -8.56 1.65 -3.14
C GLY A 149 -8.90 1.17 -1.74
N VAL A 150 -9.72 1.92 -0.99
CA VAL A 150 -10.22 1.51 0.33
C VAL A 150 -11.06 0.23 0.22
N GLY A 151 -11.98 0.18 -0.75
CA GLY A 151 -12.81 -1.00 -1.01
C GLY A 151 -11.98 -2.25 -1.31
N LEU A 152 -10.96 -2.12 -2.17
CA LEU A 152 -10.01 -3.21 -2.46
C LEU A 152 -9.25 -3.64 -1.20
N HIS A 153 -8.74 -2.70 -0.41
CA HIS A 153 -8.01 -3.02 0.82
C HIS A 153 -8.90 -3.77 1.82
N VAL A 154 -10.15 -3.35 1.99
CA VAL A 154 -11.14 -4.04 2.82
C VAL A 154 -11.44 -5.44 2.29
N ALA A 155 -11.75 -5.57 0.99
CA ALA A 155 -12.07 -6.85 0.37
C ALA A 155 -10.92 -7.85 0.49
N LEU A 156 -9.69 -7.42 0.22
CA LEU A 156 -8.48 -8.25 0.35
C LEU A 156 -8.22 -8.63 1.80
N SER A 157 -8.39 -7.70 2.74
CA SER A 157 -8.24 -8.00 4.16
C SER A 157 -9.21 -9.10 4.59
N LEU A 158 -10.48 -9.04 4.16
CA LEU A 158 -11.48 -10.07 4.44
C LEU A 158 -11.11 -11.40 3.80
N LEU A 159 -10.69 -11.39 2.52
CA LEU A 159 -10.28 -12.59 1.81
C LEU A 159 -9.10 -13.28 2.51
N LEU A 160 -8.08 -12.53 2.88
CA LEU A 160 -6.87 -13.07 3.52
C LEU A 160 -7.14 -13.63 4.92
N VAL A 161 -8.08 -13.04 5.65
CA VAL A 161 -8.57 -13.59 6.93
C VAL A 161 -9.31 -14.90 6.68
N ARG A 162 -10.22 -14.96 5.70
CA ARG A 162 -10.95 -16.19 5.32
C ARG A 162 -10.02 -17.32 4.86
N LEU A 163 -8.93 -16.99 4.18
CA LEU A 163 -7.90 -17.94 3.74
C LEU A 163 -6.91 -18.32 4.86
N GLY A 164 -7.07 -17.79 6.07
CA GLY A 164 -6.16 -18.06 7.21
C GLY A 164 -4.75 -17.49 7.03
N ILE A 165 -4.55 -16.59 6.07
CA ILE A 165 -3.24 -15.96 5.78
C ILE A 165 -3.00 -14.80 6.75
N LYS A 166 -4.06 -14.03 7.07
CA LYS A 166 -4.02 -12.91 8.02
C LYS A 166 -4.77 -13.28 9.30
N ARG A 167 -4.21 -12.94 10.46
CA ARG A 167 -4.78 -13.27 11.78
C ARG A 167 -6.02 -12.44 12.15
N SER A 168 -6.14 -11.23 11.63
CA SER A 168 -7.23 -10.30 11.98
C SER A 168 -7.51 -9.33 10.85
N PHE A 169 -8.73 -8.79 10.83
CA PHE A 169 -9.16 -7.77 9.88
C PHE A 169 -8.37 -6.47 10.05
#